data_AF-A0A1M5UIS2-F1
#
_entry.id   AF-A0A1M5UIS2-F1
#
_cell.length_a   1.000
_cell.length_b   1.000
_cell.length_c   1.000
_cell.angle_alpha   90.00
_cell.angle_beta   90.00
_cell.angle_gamma   90.00
#
_symmetry.space_group_name_H-M   'P 1'
#
loop_
_entity.id
_entity.type
_entity.pdbx_description
1 polymer ?
#
loop_
_entity_poly.entity_id
_entity_poly.type
_entity_poly.pdbx_seq_one_letter_code
_entity_poly.pdbx_strand_id
1 'polypeptide(L)'
;MKKAILFICVLLTSFAASAQFGGQRQNRFNRQPPASPPSDSQIEAAEKKAEERRQEFVANFLTTLEADDFTKEILKQNMNDYFEKVKVFMKQPFENSVQRKDAFEAFRREHFKESRSLLSENDQKKLDDFFKGEFDETEVKKKKKKKKRKKKKKGDDDN
;
A
#
# COMPACT_ATOMS: atom_id res chain seq x y z
N MET A 1 16.77 -7.81 7.52
CA MET A 1 15.34 -7.93 7.90
C MET A 1 14.73 -6.69 8.58
N LYS A 2 15.39 -5.51 8.58
CA LYS A 2 14.76 -4.25 9.03
C LYS A 2 13.80 -3.65 7.98
N LYS A 3 13.99 -3.99 6.70
CA LYS A 3 13.30 -3.38 5.55
C LYS A 3 11.87 -3.90 5.31
N ALA A 4 11.57 -5.16 5.62
CA ALA A 4 10.25 -5.75 5.37
C ALA A 4 9.16 -5.26 6.34
N ILE A 5 9.51 -5.01 7.61
CA ILE A 5 8.58 -4.47 8.62
C ILE A 5 8.40 -2.95 8.43
N LEU A 6 9.39 -2.27 7.85
CA LEU A 6 9.31 -0.84 7.58
C LEU A 6 8.25 -0.48 6.53
N PHE A 7 7.92 -1.34 5.57
CA PHE A 7 7.00 -0.94 4.49
C PHE A 7 5.53 -0.80 4.90
N ILE A 8 5.04 -1.64 5.83
CA ILE A 8 3.67 -1.50 6.39
C ILE A 8 3.59 -0.29 7.33
N CYS A 9 4.68 0.04 8.04
CA CYS A 9 4.76 1.25 8.85
C CYS A 9 4.95 2.53 8.00
N VAL A 10 5.64 2.48 6.85
CA VAL A 10 5.92 3.66 6.00
C VAL A 10 4.65 4.20 5.31
N LEU A 11 3.66 3.34 5.04
CA LEU A 11 2.34 3.79 4.56
C LEU A 11 1.52 4.53 5.65
N LEU A 12 1.81 4.29 6.93
CA LEU A 12 1.15 4.94 8.08
C LEU A 12 1.96 6.13 8.63
N THR A 13 3.26 6.24 8.34
CA THR A 13 4.10 7.36 8.82
C THR A 13 4.31 8.49 7.81
N SER A 14 3.68 8.46 6.64
CA SER A 14 3.78 9.58 5.67
C SER A 14 3.09 10.88 6.13
N PHE A 15 2.51 10.92 7.34
CA PHE A 15 1.83 12.10 7.88
C PHE A 15 2.78 13.23 8.33
N ALA A 16 4.10 13.04 8.35
CA ALA A 16 5.05 14.11 8.73
C ALA A 16 5.60 14.95 7.56
N ALA A 17 5.29 14.63 6.29
CA ALA A 17 6.00 15.21 5.15
C ALA A 17 5.24 16.31 4.37
N SER A 18 4.00 16.67 4.72
CA SER A 18 3.26 17.72 4.01
C SER A 18 3.41 19.13 4.58
N ALA A 19 4.32 19.37 5.53
CA ALA A 19 4.60 20.71 6.07
C ALA A 19 5.83 21.40 5.45
N GLN A 20 6.56 20.76 4.52
CA GLN A 20 7.85 21.28 4.03
C GLN A 20 7.87 21.73 2.56
N PHE A 21 6.75 21.69 1.85
CA PHE A 21 6.69 22.19 0.46
C PHE A 21 5.90 23.50 0.38
N GLY A 22 6.50 24.57 0.91
CA GLY A 22 5.95 25.92 0.81
C GLY A 22 6.77 26.96 1.54
N GLY A 23 7.74 27.57 0.84
CA GLY A 23 8.29 28.88 1.23
C GLY A 23 9.65 28.86 1.93
N GLN A 24 10.71 28.83 1.14
CA GLN A 24 12.01 29.32 1.58
C GLN A 24 11.98 30.85 1.65
N ARG A 25 11.75 31.45 2.83
CA ARG A 25 12.27 32.78 3.22
C ARG A 25 12.46 32.89 4.74
N GLN A 26 13.71 32.69 5.14
CA GLN A 26 14.49 33.61 5.98
C GLN A 26 14.00 33.96 7.40
N ASN A 27 14.85 33.56 8.35
CA ASN A 27 15.13 34.17 9.65
C ASN A 27 14.31 33.82 10.91
N ARG A 28 15.10 33.37 11.90
CA ARG A 28 15.10 33.73 13.35
C ARG A 28 14.38 32.79 14.33
N PHE A 29 15.23 32.14 15.14
CA PHE A 29 14.99 31.59 16.48
C PHE A 29 13.98 30.44 16.62
N ASN A 30 14.51 29.23 16.40
CA ASN A 30 14.43 28.05 17.28
C ASN A 30 13.36 28.01 18.40
N ARG A 31 12.07 28.12 18.03
CA ARG A 31 10.95 27.55 18.78
C ARG A 31 9.97 26.96 17.78
N GLN A 32 10.14 25.68 17.46
CA GLN A 32 9.00 24.91 16.95
C GLN A 32 7.96 24.88 18.07
N PRO A 33 6.73 25.38 17.86
CA PRO A 33 5.67 25.18 18.84
C PRO A 33 5.50 23.67 19.09
N PRO A 34 5.21 23.25 20.33
CA PRO A 34 4.98 21.84 20.63
C PRO A 34 3.88 21.31 19.70
N ALA A 35 4.11 20.14 19.12
CA ALA A 35 3.14 19.51 18.23
C ALA A 35 1.83 19.30 19.00
N SER A 36 0.80 20.08 18.68
CA SER A 36 -0.55 19.86 19.19
C SER A 36 -1.01 18.47 18.74
N PRO A 37 -1.71 17.70 19.58
CA PRO A 37 -2.37 16.49 19.10
C PRO A 37 -3.32 16.85 17.95
N PRO A 38 -3.39 16.04 16.89
CA PRO A 38 -4.27 16.32 15.75
C PRO A 38 -5.73 16.34 16.20
N SER A 39 -6.54 17.21 15.59
CA SER A 39 -7.99 17.25 15.85
C SER A 39 -8.70 16.02 15.28
N ASP A 40 -9.88 15.69 15.79
CA ASP A 40 -10.68 14.56 15.29
C ASP A 40 -10.92 14.62 13.77
N SER A 41 -11.19 15.82 13.25
CA SER A 41 -11.32 16.06 11.81
C SER A 41 -10.04 15.82 11.00
N GLN A 42 -8.86 16.06 11.59
CA GLN A 42 -7.57 15.77 10.96
C GLN A 42 -7.27 14.28 10.99
N ILE A 43 -7.67 13.58 12.05
CA ILE A 43 -7.55 12.12 12.17
C ILE A 43 -8.43 11.45 11.11
N GLU A 44 -9.69 11.84 11.01
CA GLU A 44 -10.63 11.28 10.02
C GLU A 44 -10.17 11.53 8.57
N ALA A 45 -9.71 12.75 8.28
CA ALA A 45 -9.15 13.08 6.96
C ALA A 45 -7.87 12.28 6.65
N ALA A 46 -7.05 11.98 7.65
CA ALA A 46 -5.86 11.16 7.50
C ALA A 46 -6.22 9.70 7.24
N GLU A 47 -7.18 9.15 7.98
CA GLU A 47 -7.67 7.78 7.80
C GLU A 47 -8.27 7.58 6.41
N LYS A 48 -9.10 8.52 5.95
CA LYS A 48 -9.69 8.47 4.60
C LYS A 48 -8.60 8.48 3.52
N LYS A 49 -7.59 9.34 3.64
CA LYS A 49 -6.48 9.38 2.68
C LYS A 49 -5.64 8.11 2.70
N ALA A 50 -5.40 7.53 3.88
CA ALA A 50 -4.68 6.26 4.00
C ALA A 50 -5.47 5.12 3.33
N GLU A 51 -6.79 5.13 3.49
CA GLU A 51 -7.70 4.17 2.89
C GLU A 51 -7.75 4.30 1.36
N GLU A 52 -7.91 5.51 0.83
CA GLU A 52 -7.82 5.78 -0.61
C GLU A 52 -6.47 5.32 -1.19
N ARG A 53 -5.37 5.63 -0.49
CA ARG A 53 -4.03 5.24 -0.93
C ARG A 53 -3.83 3.73 -0.93
N ARG A 54 -4.40 3.03 0.06
CA ARG A 54 -4.41 1.58 0.15
C ARG A 54 -5.17 0.96 -1.02
N GLN A 55 -6.34 1.49 -1.34
CA GLN A 55 -7.15 1.03 -2.48
C GLN A 55 -6.42 1.24 -3.81
N GLU A 56 -5.78 2.40 -4.02
CA GLU A 56 -4.96 2.65 -5.20
C GLU A 56 -3.80 1.66 -5.32
N PHE A 57 -3.13 1.37 -4.21
CA PHE A 57 -1.99 0.46 -4.17
C PHE A 57 -2.40 -0.96 -4.56
N VAL A 58 -3.49 -1.46 -3.99
CA VAL A 58 -4.11 -2.74 -4.35
C VAL A 58 -4.50 -2.74 -5.82
N ALA A 59 -5.18 -1.71 -6.31
CA ALA A 59 -5.59 -1.62 -7.71
C ALA A 59 -4.38 -1.62 -8.66
N ASN A 60 -3.30 -0.93 -8.31
CA ASN A 60 -2.07 -0.95 -9.09
C ASN A 60 -1.41 -2.33 -9.11
N PHE A 61 -1.38 -3.02 -7.97
CA PHE A 61 -0.90 -4.40 -7.90
C PHE A 61 -1.73 -5.34 -8.77
N LEU A 62 -3.06 -5.31 -8.68
CA LEU A 62 -3.95 -6.16 -9.49
C LEU A 62 -3.74 -5.96 -11.00
N THR A 63 -3.37 -4.76 -11.45
CA THR A 63 -3.05 -4.53 -12.87
C THR A 63 -1.77 -5.22 -13.35
N THR A 64 -0.96 -5.78 -12.45
CA THR A 64 0.24 -6.56 -12.79
C THR A 64 -0.03 -8.06 -12.90
N LEU A 65 -1.20 -8.52 -12.44
CA LEU A 65 -1.60 -9.91 -12.50
C LEU A 65 -2.16 -10.27 -13.88
N GLU A 66 -1.84 -11.47 -14.31
CA GLU A 66 -2.33 -12.07 -15.56
C GLU A 66 -3.69 -12.75 -15.38
N ALA A 67 -4.10 -13.00 -14.13
CA ALA A 67 -5.42 -13.49 -13.75
C ALA A 67 -6.57 -12.75 -14.43
N ASP A 68 -7.69 -13.44 -14.62
CA ASP A 68 -8.92 -12.86 -15.15
C ASP A 68 -9.57 -11.86 -14.17
N ASP A 69 -10.58 -11.14 -14.66
CA ASP A 69 -11.24 -10.09 -13.89
C ASP A 69 -12.01 -10.62 -12.67
N PHE A 70 -12.55 -11.84 -12.73
CA PHE A 70 -13.25 -12.46 -11.59
C PHE A 70 -12.26 -12.83 -10.49
N THR A 71 -11.16 -13.49 -10.85
CA THR A 71 -10.07 -13.80 -9.91
C THR A 71 -9.47 -12.54 -9.29
N LYS A 72 -9.33 -11.46 -10.07
CA LYS A 72 -8.87 -10.16 -9.57
C LYS A 72 -9.84 -9.53 -8.58
N GLU A 73 -11.15 -9.64 -8.78
CA GLU A 73 -12.14 -9.10 -7.84
C GLU A 73 -12.16 -9.92 -6.54
N ILE A 74 -12.04 -11.26 -6.59
CA ILE A 74 -11.86 -12.10 -5.40
C ILE A 74 -10.61 -11.67 -4.64
N LEU A 75 -9.48 -11.51 -5.33
CA LEU A 75 -8.23 -11.13 -4.68
C LEU A 75 -8.31 -9.72 -4.08
N LYS A 76 -8.98 -8.77 -4.75
CA LYS A 76 -9.23 -7.43 -4.22
C LYS A 76 -10.02 -7.45 -2.91
N GLN A 77 -11.12 -8.21 -2.86
CA GLN A 77 -11.91 -8.38 -1.65
C GLN A 77 -11.08 -9.01 -0.53
N ASN A 78 -10.37 -10.09 -0.85
CA ASN A 78 -9.49 -10.80 0.08
C ASN A 78 -8.37 -9.88 0.62
N MET A 79 -7.75 -9.05 -0.23
CA MET A 79 -6.76 -8.05 0.20
C MET A 79 -7.36 -6.98 1.11
N ASN A 80 -8.58 -6.51 0.84
CA ASN A 80 -9.25 -5.54 1.71
C ASN A 80 -9.49 -6.11 3.11
N ASP A 81 -10.05 -7.31 3.19
CA ASP A 81 -10.25 -8.03 4.45
C ASP A 81 -8.92 -8.29 5.18
N TYR A 82 -7.85 -8.63 4.44
CA TYR A 82 -6.51 -8.77 5.02
C TYR A 82 -6.07 -7.48 5.74
N PHE A 83 -6.21 -6.32 5.12
CA PHE A 83 -5.76 -5.06 5.75
C PHE A 83 -6.56 -4.70 7.00
N GLU A 84 -7.86 -5.00 7.03
CA GLU A 84 -8.68 -4.82 8.24
C GLU A 84 -8.23 -5.76 9.36
N LYS A 85 -8.06 -7.04 9.05
CA LYS A 85 -7.55 -8.04 10.00
C LYS A 85 -6.14 -7.72 10.49
N VAL A 86 -5.27 -7.16 9.64
CA VAL A 86 -3.95 -6.66 10.06
C VAL A 86 -4.07 -5.54 11.10
N LYS A 87 -5.01 -4.59 10.93
CA LYS A 87 -5.24 -3.53 11.93
C LYS A 87 -5.61 -4.12 13.30
N VAL A 88 -6.41 -5.20 13.31
CA VAL A 88 -6.78 -5.92 14.54
C VAL A 88 -5.59 -6.70 15.09
N PHE A 89 -4.87 -7.45 14.26
CA PHE A 89 -3.70 -8.23 14.63
C PHE A 89 -2.62 -7.37 15.28
N MET A 90 -2.37 -6.17 14.76
CA MET A 90 -1.36 -5.25 15.29
C MET A 90 -1.68 -4.73 16.70
N LYS A 91 -2.94 -4.83 17.15
CA LYS A 91 -3.37 -4.48 18.51
C LYS A 91 -3.22 -5.64 19.49
N GLN A 92 -3.00 -6.87 19.02
CA GLN A 92 -2.88 -8.03 19.89
C GLN A 92 -1.54 -8.01 20.65
N PRO A 93 -1.55 -8.29 21.96
CA PRO A 93 -0.32 -8.44 22.73
C PRO A 93 0.38 -9.74 22.37
N PHE A 94 1.71 -9.68 22.27
CA PHE A 94 2.58 -10.85 22.09
C PHE A 94 3.74 -10.72 23.06
N GLU A 95 4.20 -11.84 23.62
CA GLU A 95 5.28 -11.84 24.60
C GLU A 95 6.60 -11.37 24.00
N ASN A 96 6.84 -11.69 22.71
CA ASN A 96 8.05 -11.28 22.02
C ASN A 96 7.83 -11.07 20.51
N SER A 97 8.85 -10.49 19.88
CA SER A 97 8.82 -10.16 18.45
C SER A 97 8.89 -11.38 17.52
N VAL A 98 9.36 -12.53 18.00
CA VAL A 98 9.47 -13.77 17.20
C VAL A 98 8.09 -14.41 17.08
N GLN A 99 7.41 -14.64 18.21
CA GLN A 99 6.03 -15.13 18.24
C GLN A 99 5.10 -14.27 17.38
N ARG A 100 5.23 -12.94 17.46
CA ARG A 100 4.44 -12.03 16.60
C ARG A 100 4.69 -12.27 15.12
N LYS A 101 5.94 -12.48 14.71
CA LYS A 101 6.29 -12.72 13.30
C LYS A 101 5.73 -14.05 12.82
N ASP A 102 5.93 -15.11 13.58
CA ASP A 102 5.48 -16.45 13.21
C ASP A 102 3.95 -16.49 13.12
N ALA A 103 3.25 -15.87 14.08
CA ALA A 103 1.81 -15.71 14.07
C ALA A 103 1.33 -14.89 12.87
N PHE A 104 2.03 -13.80 12.52
CA PHE A 104 1.69 -12.95 11.39
C PHE A 104 1.88 -13.68 10.04
N GLU A 105 2.95 -14.44 9.91
CA GLU A 105 3.20 -15.23 8.70
C GLU A 105 2.19 -16.37 8.53
N ALA A 106 1.82 -17.04 9.62
CA ALA A 106 0.77 -18.05 9.63
C ALA A 106 -0.58 -17.46 9.24
N PHE A 107 -0.97 -16.36 9.90
CA PHE A 107 -2.18 -15.59 9.58
C PHE A 107 -2.24 -15.22 8.09
N ARG A 108 -1.16 -14.63 7.55
CA ARG A 108 -1.10 -14.24 6.13
C ARG A 108 -1.23 -15.45 5.20
N ARG A 109 -0.52 -16.54 5.50
CA ARG A 109 -0.54 -17.76 4.67
C ARG A 109 -1.93 -18.38 4.65
N GLU A 110 -2.61 -18.42 5.79
CA GLU A 110 -3.96 -18.95 5.92
C GLU A 110 -4.98 -18.09 5.17
N HIS A 111 -4.92 -16.76 5.37
CA HIS A 111 -5.84 -15.80 4.77
C HIS A 111 -5.84 -15.84 3.22
N PHE A 112 -4.66 -16.06 2.62
CA PHE A 112 -4.51 -16.15 1.17
C PHE A 112 -4.48 -17.59 0.63
N LYS A 113 -4.74 -18.62 1.45
CA LYS A 113 -4.63 -20.03 1.03
C LYS A 113 -5.57 -20.34 -0.15
N GLU A 114 -6.82 -19.90 -0.06
CA GLU A 114 -7.84 -20.13 -1.08
C GLU A 114 -7.65 -19.26 -2.32
N SER A 115 -7.36 -17.96 -2.14
CA SER A 115 -7.13 -17.08 -3.30
C SER A 115 -5.85 -17.44 -4.05
N ARG A 116 -4.83 -18.01 -3.39
CA ARG A 116 -3.63 -18.52 -4.06
C ARG A 116 -3.91 -19.69 -4.99
N SER A 117 -4.83 -20.60 -4.65
CA SER A 117 -5.11 -21.75 -5.51
C SER A 117 -5.78 -21.36 -6.83
N LEU A 118 -6.37 -20.16 -6.88
CA LEU A 118 -6.95 -19.57 -8.09
C LEU A 118 -5.91 -18.86 -8.98
N LEU A 119 -4.72 -18.57 -8.44
CA LEU A 119 -3.67 -17.85 -9.16
C LEU A 119 -2.70 -18.81 -9.86
N SER A 120 -2.22 -18.39 -11.03
CA SER A 120 -1.09 -19.04 -11.69
C SER A 120 0.17 -18.94 -10.81
N GLU A 121 1.14 -19.84 -10.99
CA GLU A 121 2.41 -19.79 -10.24
C GLU A 121 3.13 -18.44 -10.37
N ASN A 122 3.03 -17.81 -11.55
CA ASN A 122 3.61 -16.49 -11.79
C ASN A 122 2.93 -15.41 -10.95
N ASP A 123 1.60 -15.41 -10.89
CA ASP A 123 0.85 -14.45 -10.09
C ASP A 123 0.96 -14.71 -8.58
N GLN A 124 1.12 -15.97 -8.16
CA GLN A 124 1.46 -16.31 -6.77
C GLN A 124 2.80 -15.70 -6.36
N LYS A 125 3.82 -15.76 -7.22
CA LYS A 125 5.12 -15.11 -6.96
C LYS A 125 4.99 -13.60 -6.84
N LYS A 126 4.24 -12.95 -7.74
CA LYS A 126 3.95 -11.51 -7.65
C LYS A 126 3.26 -11.14 -6.33
N LEU A 127 2.34 -11.99 -5.85
CA LEU A 127 1.68 -11.82 -4.56
C LEU A 127 2.65 -11.98 -3.38
N ASP A 128 3.58 -12.94 -3.44
CA ASP A 128 4.64 -13.08 -2.45
C ASP A 128 5.57 -11.86 -2.41
N ASP A 129 5.98 -11.37 -3.57
CA ASP A 129 6.85 -10.20 -3.70
C ASP A 129 6.15 -8.92 -3.21
N PHE A 130 4.84 -8.81 -3.45
CA PHE A 130 4.00 -7.76 -2.85
C PHE A 130 4.10 -7.77 -1.33
N PHE A 131 3.96 -8.93 -0.67
CA PHE A 131 4.02 -9.03 0.78
C PHE A 131 5.43 -8.88 1.37
N LYS A 132 6.47 -9.13 0.58
CA LYS A 132 7.87 -8.84 0.97
C LYS A 132 8.21 -7.34 0.87
N GLY A 133 7.36 -6.54 0.22
CA GLY A 133 7.59 -5.12 -0.05
C GLY A 133 8.47 -4.88 -1.27
N GLU A 134 8.56 -5.86 -2.18
CA GLU A 134 9.34 -5.77 -3.42
C GLU A 134 8.52 -5.20 -4.60
N PHE A 135 7.22 -4.95 -4.38
CA PHE A 135 6.35 -4.35 -5.39
C PHE A 135 6.63 -2.85 -5.58
N ASP A 136 7.11 -2.50 -6.78
CA ASP A 136 7.35 -1.12 -7.19
C ASP A 136 6.17 -0.52 -7.97
N GLU A 137 5.36 0.28 -7.27
CA GLU A 137 4.23 0.99 -7.86
C GLU A 137 4.66 2.06 -8.89
N THR A 138 5.88 2.60 -8.78
CA THR A 138 6.36 3.66 -9.67
C THR A 138 6.52 3.13 -11.10
N GLU A 139 6.99 1.90 -11.25
CA GLU A 139 7.13 1.23 -12.55
C GLU A 139 5.76 1.00 -13.20
N VAL A 140 4.76 0.61 -12.42
CA VAL A 140 3.38 0.45 -12.89
C VAL A 140 2.83 1.79 -13.38
N LYS A 141 3.00 2.87 -12.61
CA LYS A 141 2.56 4.22 -12.97
C LYS A 141 3.24 4.73 -14.25
N LYS A 142 4.56 4.52 -14.39
CA LYS A 142 5.32 4.86 -15.61
C LYS A 142 4.79 4.10 -16.83
N LYS A 143 4.56 2.79 -16.71
CA LYS A 143 4.01 1.95 -17.80
C LYS A 143 2.60 2.43 -18.21
N LYS A 144 1.72 2.71 -17.25
CA LYS A 144 0.37 3.27 -17.50
C LYS A 144 0.45 4.61 -18.24
N LYS A 145 1.32 5.53 -17.81
CA LYS A 145 1.51 6.84 -18.46
C LYS A 145 2.03 6.70 -19.90
N LYS A 146 2.99 5.81 -20.14
CA LYS A 146 3.51 5.51 -21.49
C LYS A 146 2.39 4.95 -22.40
N LYS A 147 1.57 4.01 -21.92
CA LYS A 147 0.45 3.43 -22.69
C LYS A 147 -0.60 4.48 -23.06
N LYS A 148 -0.97 5.39 -22.14
CA LYS A 148 -1.90 6.50 -22.42
C LYS A 148 -1.35 7.45 -23.50
N ARG A 149 -0.07 7.83 -23.44
CA ARG A 149 0.57 8.69 -24.45
C ARG A 149 0.58 8.06 -25.85
N LYS A 150 0.86 6.76 -25.95
CA LYS A 150 0.84 6.03 -27.23
C LYS A 150 -0.55 5.97 -27.86
N LYS A 151 -1.60 5.77 -27.05
CA LYS A 151 -2.99 5.77 -27.54
C LYS A 151 -3.43 7.13 -28.09
N LYS A 152 -3.03 8.22 -27.44
CA LYS A 152 -3.33 9.58 -27.92
C LYS A 152 -2.70 9.85 -29.29
N LYS A 153 -1.40 9.55 -29.44
CA LYS A 153 -0.70 9.73 -30.73
C LYS A 153 -1.35 8.95 -31.89
N LYS A 154 -1.75 7.69 -31.66
CA LYS A 154 -2.46 6.92 -32.69
C LYS A 154 -3.82 7.52 -33.07
N GLY A 155 -4.57 8.05 -32.09
CA GLY A 155 -5.85 8.72 -32.38
C GLY A 155 -5.71 10.06 -33.10
N ASP A 156 -4.54 10.71 -33.02
CA ASP A 156 -4.22 11.92 -33.77
C ASP A 156 -3.68 11.63 -35.19
N ASP A 157 -3.14 10.42 -35.44
CA ASP A 157 -2.68 9.99 -36.78
C ASP A 157 -3.82 9.38 -37.64
N ASP A 158 -4.92 8.94 -37.01
CA ASP A 158 -6.08 8.32 -37.66
C ASP A 158 -7.21 9.34 -38.01
N ASN A 159 -6.96 10.65 -37.87
CA ASN A 159 -7.91 11.76 -38.11
C ASN A 159 -7.27 12.88 -38.93
#